data_AF-A0A4R4BUI1-F1
#
_entry.id   AF-A0A4R4BUI1-F1
#
_cell.length_a   1.000
_cell.length_b   1.000
_cell.length_c   1.000
_cell.angle_alpha   90.00
_cell.angle_beta   90.00
_cell.angle_gamma   90.00
#
_symmetry.space_group_name_H-M   'P 1'
#
loop_
_entity.id
_entity.type
_entity.pdbx_description
1 polymer ?
#
loop_
_entity_poly.entity_id
_entity_poly.type
_entity_poly.pdbx_seq_one_letter_code
_entity_poly.pdbx_strand_id
1 'polypeptide(L)'
;MHRSCIEHIIIDGQPAVAFDTGMDPRAFAKTRGAELLTQQGLEIRWTGKQGLLTSGKEGITAPSFSPGEMHPWLPEGSREIDGHLWIWGREVPGLPLEEYIAQGGKTALAAFVSYVRALRHIEALCPDRIKDMTILPPLVLVVPGEKVFFPPRALGERSLRSGVHDRRPEEILEQYQHPDLPDRTGLSFTVAVLAYRLWAGTFPFRFMAIPEKSRGKQKETLQHPTQTTEGAAPGMALSEWTAPQIDHAIHQIRADIRDGLFEPIHLAVPGIDGDLAQWIEGALTHSAIARSPGGKKAPNTPLRDIKERLGTAPGPTPSPNGGSEREELPVKKALPGQERDRAPSLEALLEILEKSHHHEPAAFIKPLTEKEQETLRKEKERYLRFQQQRIKGNRFLRRNRGLLIGGALSLVALALFIASFIRDQAQRPTTKGMSPAEVLTAYYTAFNTLDHERMSTCVEGKTGKEDITAVMNFYVISKVREAYEQKVLVLPPEVWMERGKPQGEFHVFGISDFSIDELQVEGNEAVGRVSYRFWYPERREDSAPLEGGPSSSKEEPAGQFNLHSTPLPPTRLETSWVRRQDRVFLTYLKDRWKITRIDRQVLETSSPEAQ
;
A
#
# COMPACT_ATOMS: atom_id res chain seq x y z
N MET A 1 -34.60 0.99 33.86
CA MET A 1 -33.93 -0.28 34.22
C MET A 1 -33.45 -0.87 32.92
N HIS A 2 -32.14 -1.02 32.72
CA HIS A 2 -31.62 -1.68 31.52
C HIS A 2 -32.06 -3.15 31.54
N ARG A 3 -32.73 -3.61 30.48
CA ARG A 3 -32.98 -5.05 30.30
C ARG A 3 -31.64 -5.75 30.04
N SER A 4 -31.31 -6.70 30.90
CA SER A 4 -30.11 -7.53 30.78
C SER A 4 -30.32 -8.61 29.72
N CYS A 5 -29.27 -8.96 28.98
CA CYS A 5 -29.29 -10.09 28.05
C CYS A 5 -29.28 -11.46 28.77
N ILE A 6 -28.98 -11.45 30.07
CA ILE A 6 -29.05 -12.60 30.96
C ILE A 6 -30.01 -12.30 32.10
N GLU A 7 -31.02 -13.14 32.29
CA GLU A 7 -32.03 -12.95 33.33
C GLU A 7 -32.16 -14.17 34.23
N HIS A 8 -32.46 -13.92 35.50
CA HIS A 8 -32.86 -14.94 36.45
C HIS A 8 -34.38 -15.13 36.34
N ILE A 9 -34.80 -16.31 35.93
CA ILE A 9 -36.21 -16.65 35.71
C ILE A 9 -36.60 -17.88 36.55
N ILE A 10 -37.90 -18.14 36.65
CA ILE A 10 -38.43 -19.35 37.29
C ILE A 10 -38.98 -20.29 36.21
N ILE A 11 -38.40 -21.48 36.09
CA ILE A 11 -38.87 -22.56 35.22
C ILE A 11 -39.35 -23.70 36.11
N ASP A 12 -40.63 -24.08 35.98
CA ASP A 12 -41.25 -25.18 36.73
C ASP A 12 -41.03 -25.10 38.26
N GLY A 13 -41.03 -23.88 38.79
CA GLY A 13 -40.83 -23.60 40.22
C GLY A 13 -39.37 -23.61 40.67
N GLN A 14 -38.41 -23.85 39.78
CA GLN A 14 -36.98 -23.78 40.04
C GLN A 14 -36.37 -22.51 39.46
N PRO A 15 -35.43 -21.86 40.17
CA PRO A 15 -34.68 -20.74 39.62
C PRO A 15 -33.74 -21.23 38.51
N ALA A 16 -33.63 -20.43 37.46
CA ALA A 16 -32.81 -20.72 36.30
C ALA A 16 -32.19 -19.42 35.76
N VAL A 17 -31.04 -19.53 35.11
CA VAL A 17 -30.48 -18.43 34.32
C VAL A 17 -30.85 -18.63 32.86
N ALA A 18 -31.35 -17.58 32.21
CA ALA A 18 -31.85 -17.64 30.85
C ALA A 18 -31.26 -16.53 29.96
N PHE A 19 -31.11 -16.88 28.69
CA PHE A 19 -30.56 -16.05 27.64
C PHE A 19 -31.61 -15.87 26.55
N ASP A 20 -32.01 -14.62 26.31
CA ASP A 20 -32.88 -14.33 25.18
C ASP A 20 -32.10 -14.56 23.88
N THR A 21 -32.66 -15.30 22.93
CA THR A 21 -32.04 -15.47 21.61
C THR A 21 -32.46 -14.41 20.59
N GLY A 22 -33.53 -13.64 20.87
CA GLY A 22 -34.14 -12.68 19.95
C GLY A 22 -34.80 -13.31 18.73
N MET A 23 -34.94 -14.64 18.72
CA MET A 23 -35.54 -15.38 17.62
C MET A 23 -36.92 -15.88 18.02
N ASP A 24 -37.91 -15.70 17.14
CA ASP A 24 -39.15 -16.44 17.26
C ASP A 24 -38.91 -17.96 17.05
N PRO A 25 -39.83 -18.84 17.49
CA PRO A 25 -39.66 -20.29 17.35
C PRO A 25 -39.41 -20.77 15.91
N ARG A 26 -39.97 -20.10 14.90
CA ARG A 26 -39.78 -20.47 13.49
C ARG A 26 -38.39 -20.07 13.01
N ALA A 27 -37.92 -18.88 13.38
CA ALA A 27 -36.57 -18.42 13.09
C ALA A 27 -35.54 -19.33 13.76
N PHE A 28 -35.74 -19.68 15.03
CA PHE A 28 -34.87 -20.59 15.78
C PHE A 28 -34.71 -21.95 15.09
N ALA A 29 -35.82 -22.55 14.62
CA ALA A 29 -35.78 -23.82 13.90
C ALA A 29 -35.02 -23.73 12.56
N LYS A 30 -35.12 -22.60 11.84
CA LYS A 30 -34.47 -22.39 10.53
C LYS A 30 -32.98 -22.07 10.63
N THR A 31 -32.53 -21.40 11.69
CA THR A 31 -31.14 -20.90 11.85
C THR A 31 -30.20 -21.89 12.54
N ARG A 32 -30.59 -23.16 12.65
CA ARG A 32 -29.92 -24.17 13.48
C ARG A 32 -29.80 -23.73 14.95
N GLY A 33 -30.80 -23.02 15.48
CA GLY A 33 -30.82 -22.58 16.87
C GLY A 33 -30.63 -23.71 17.89
N ALA A 34 -31.04 -24.94 17.54
CA ALA A 34 -30.81 -26.13 18.35
C ALA A 34 -29.30 -26.40 18.65
N GLU A 35 -28.37 -25.95 17.80
CA GLU A 35 -26.93 -26.03 18.07
C GLU A 35 -26.51 -25.19 19.28
N LEU A 36 -27.31 -24.21 19.71
CA LEU A 36 -27.05 -23.41 20.91
C LEU A 36 -27.30 -24.20 22.20
N LEU A 37 -28.18 -25.22 22.17
CA LEU A 37 -28.50 -26.05 23.33
C LEU A 37 -27.37 -27.04 23.67
N THR A 38 -26.47 -27.30 22.74
CA THR A 38 -25.33 -28.22 22.94
C THR A 38 -24.06 -27.49 23.38
N GLN A 39 -24.08 -26.15 23.44
CA GLN A 39 -22.92 -25.35 23.82
C GLN A 39 -22.72 -25.36 25.33
N GLN A 40 -21.46 -25.40 25.76
CA GLN A 40 -21.11 -25.53 27.18
C GLN A 40 -20.51 -24.23 27.71
N GLY A 41 -21.08 -23.72 28.81
CA GLY A 41 -20.50 -22.65 29.62
C GLY A 41 -19.52 -23.18 30.67
N LEU A 42 -18.90 -22.27 31.41
CA LEU A 42 -17.98 -22.62 32.47
C LEU A 42 -18.25 -21.82 33.73
N GLU A 43 -18.36 -22.51 34.85
CA GLU A 43 -18.43 -21.93 36.18
C GLU A 43 -17.15 -22.26 36.94
N ILE A 44 -16.54 -21.25 37.54
CA ILE A 44 -15.37 -21.39 38.42
C ILE A 44 -15.84 -21.12 39.83
N ARG A 45 -15.58 -22.07 40.74
CA ARG A 45 -15.93 -21.99 42.15
C ARG A 45 -14.67 -22.06 42.99
N TRP A 46 -14.58 -21.23 44.02
CA TRP A 46 -13.52 -21.36 45.00
C TRP A 46 -14.08 -21.86 46.32
N THR A 47 -13.53 -22.96 46.83
CA THR A 47 -13.92 -23.53 48.12
C THR A 47 -13.03 -22.99 49.23
N GLY A 48 -13.62 -22.19 50.11
CA GLY A 48 -12.97 -21.64 51.32
C GLY A 48 -13.50 -20.25 51.62
N LYS A 49 -13.46 -19.82 52.89
CA LYS A 49 -13.55 -18.40 53.22
C LYS A 49 -12.35 -17.72 52.57
N GLN A 50 -12.48 -17.30 51.32
CA GLN A 50 -11.59 -16.32 50.76
C GLN A 50 -11.72 -15.13 51.72
N GLY A 51 -10.67 -14.88 52.48
CA GLY A 51 -10.56 -13.62 53.18
C GLY A 51 -10.76 -12.57 52.10
N LEU A 52 -11.87 -11.86 52.16
CA LEU A 52 -11.99 -10.53 51.61
C LEU A 52 -10.91 -9.71 52.32
N LEU A 53 -9.65 -9.89 51.92
CA LEU A 53 -8.43 -9.40 52.55
C LEU A 53 -8.67 -8.97 54.02
N THR A 54 -8.92 -9.91 54.93
CA THR A 54 -9.12 -9.53 56.32
C THR A 54 -7.76 -9.30 56.94
N SER A 55 -7.49 -8.07 57.39
CA SER A 55 -6.30 -7.71 58.16
C SER A 55 -6.16 -8.63 59.38
N GLY A 56 -5.23 -9.57 59.30
CA GLY A 56 -4.82 -10.45 60.40
C GLY A 56 -3.54 -9.92 61.05
N LYS A 57 -3.48 -9.95 62.38
CA LYS A 57 -2.42 -9.36 63.22
C LYS A 57 -1.06 -10.08 63.21
N GLU A 58 -0.88 -11.15 62.44
CA GLU A 58 0.31 -12.00 62.54
C GLU A 58 0.79 -12.42 61.16
N GLY A 59 1.96 -11.89 60.74
CA GLY A 59 2.88 -12.49 59.76
C GLY A 59 2.35 -12.91 58.37
N ILE A 60 2.95 -12.37 57.31
CA ILE A 60 2.65 -12.77 55.92
C ILE A 60 3.22 -14.18 55.65
N THR A 61 2.42 -15.22 55.85
CA THR A 61 2.52 -16.45 55.05
C THR A 61 1.72 -16.23 53.77
N ALA A 62 2.36 -16.43 52.61
CA ALA A 62 1.68 -16.34 51.32
C ALA A 62 0.41 -17.21 51.36
N PRO A 63 -0.78 -16.66 51.01
CA PRO A 63 -2.00 -17.43 51.00
C PRO A 63 -1.85 -18.66 50.09
N SER A 64 -1.90 -19.85 50.68
CA SER A 64 -2.06 -21.10 49.95
C SER A 64 -3.49 -21.16 49.43
N PHE A 65 -3.70 -20.75 48.18
CA PHE A 65 -5.02 -20.68 47.57
C PHE A 65 -5.50 -22.07 47.15
N SER A 66 -6.75 -22.41 47.47
CA SER A 66 -7.44 -23.57 46.89
C SER A 66 -7.56 -23.37 45.36
N PRO A 67 -7.19 -24.35 44.53
CA PRO A 67 -7.46 -24.30 43.09
C PRO A 67 -8.95 -24.07 42.86
N GLY A 68 -9.29 -23.18 41.92
CA GLY A 68 -10.70 -23.02 41.52
C GLY A 68 -11.22 -24.32 40.90
N GLU A 69 -12.38 -24.78 41.34
CA GLU A 69 -13.02 -25.93 40.70
C GLU A 69 -13.77 -25.46 39.46
N MET A 70 -13.51 -26.12 38.33
CA MET A 70 -14.17 -25.86 37.06
C MET A 70 -15.36 -26.78 36.87
N HIS A 71 -16.55 -26.20 36.79
CA HIS A 71 -17.81 -26.90 36.64
C HIS A 71 -18.44 -26.58 35.27
N PRO A 72 -18.72 -27.59 34.41
CA PRO A 72 -19.54 -27.41 33.22
C PRO A 72 -20.87 -26.75 33.54
N TRP A 73 -21.32 -25.81 32.72
CA TRP A 73 -22.71 -25.39 32.68
C TRP A 73 -23.28 -25.75 31.32
N LEU A 74 -24.45 -26.36 31.29
CA LEU A 74 -25.12 -26.80 30.08
C LEU A 74 -26.53 -26.19 30.05
N PRO A 75 -27.01 -25.76 28.87
CA PRO A 75 -28.42 -25.50 28.66
C PRO A 75 -29.25 -26.73 29.01
N GLU A 76 -30.35 -26.52 29.72
CA GLU A 76 -31.29 -27.57 30.11
C GLU A 76 -32.53 -27.56 29.22
N GLY A 77 -32.86 -26.40 28.62
CA GLY A 77 -33.96 -26.32 27.69
C GLY A 77 -34.14 -24.95 27.07
N SER A 78 -35.27 -24.79 26.38
CA SER A 78 -35.70 -23.53 25.80
C SER A 78 -37.18 -23.27 26.08
N ARG A 79 -37.57 -22.00 26.20
CA ARG A 79 -38.95 -21.59 26.43
C ARG A 79 -39.28 -20.33 25.63
N GLU A 80 -40.49 -20.26 25.10
CA GLU A 80 -40.99 -19.03 24.49
C GLU A 80 -41.47 -18.05 25.57
N ILE A 81 -40.92 -16.84 25.56
CA ILE A 81 -41.28 -15.73 26.45
C ILE A 81 -41.33 -14.46 25.58
N ASP A 82 -42.45 -13.74 25.63
CA ASP A 82 -42.69 -12.51 24.84
C ASP A 82 -42.43 -12.65 23.33
N GLY A 83 -42.74 -13.84 22.77
CA GLY A 83 -42.55 -14.14 21.34
C GLY A 83 -41.10 -14.42 20.93
N HIS A 84 -40.16 -14.39 21.88
CA HIS A 84 -38.78 -14.80 21.67
C HIS A 84 -38.52 -16.17 22.33
N LEU A 85 -37.61 -16.95 21.75
CA LEU A 85 -37.14 -18.17 22.37
C LEU A 85 -35.97 -17.86 23.30
N TRP A 86 -36.12 -18.22 24.56
CA TRP A 86 -35.10 -18.13 25.59
C TRP A 86 -34.48 -19.49 25.81
N ILE A 87 -33.16 -19.56 25.95
CA ILE A 87 -32.45 -20.78 26.35
C ILE A 87 -32.07 -20.64 27.82
N TRP A 88 -32.38 -21.66 28.62
CA TRP A 88 -32.16 -21.64 30.06
C TRP A 88 -31.36 -22.86 30.53
N GLY A 89 -30.75 -22.74 31.71
CA GLY A 89 -30.11 -23.85 32.43
C GLY A 89 -30.02 -23.53 33.93
N ARG A 90 -29.31 -24.38 34.69
CA ARG A 90 -29.20 -24.23 36.15
C ARG A 90 -28.91 -22.80 36.59
N GLU A 91 -29.52 -22.39 37.71
CA GLU A 91 -29.24 -21.09 38.31
C GLU A 91 -27.73 -20.91 38.57
N VAL A 92 -27.27 -19.70 38.27
CA VAL A 92 -25.94 -19.24 38.61
C VAL A 92 -26.07 -17.90 39.33
N PRO A 93 -25.85 -17.83 40.65
CA PRO A 93 -25.98 -16.58 41.39
C PRO A 93 -24.94 -15.56 40.93
N GLY A 94 -25.25 -14.27 41.11
CA GLY A 94 -24.35 -13.16 40.81
C GLY A 94 -24.97 -12.10 39.92
N LEU A 95 -24.28 -10.97 39.81
CA LEU A 95 -24.62 -9.89 38.89
C LEU A 95 -23.65 -9.89 37.70
N PRO A 96 -24.07 -9.36 36.54
CA PRO A 96 -23.17 -9.06 35.45
C PRO A 96 -21.97 -8.22 35.90
N LEU A 97 -20.77 -8.57 35.47
CA LEU A 97 -19.54 -7.85 35.81
C LEU A 97 -19.65 -6.36 35.45
N GLU A 98 -20.31 -6.03 34.34
CA GLU A 98 -20.55 -4.64 33.93
C GLU A 98 -21.28 -3.80 34.99
N GLU A 99 -22.23 -4.38 35.72
CA GLU A 99 -22.97 -3.66 36.77
C GLU A 99 -22.06 -3.28 37.93
N TYR A 100 -21.20 -4.21 38.37
CA TYR A 100 -20.20 -3.93 39.38
C TYR A 100 -19.25 -2.80 38.94
N ILE A 101 -18.72 -2.88 37.71
CA ILE A 101 -17.81 -1.86 37.18
C ILE A 101 -18.49 -0.50 37.05
N ALA A 102 -19.77 -0.46 36.69
CA ALA A 102 -20.54 0.79 36.62
C ALA A 102 -20.79 1.42 37.99
N GLN A 103 -20.93 0.62 39.05
CA GLN A 103 -21.11 1.09 40.43
C GLN A 103 -19.79 1.59 41.06
N GLY A 104 -18.67 0.98 40.69
CA GLY A 104 -17.35 1.31 41.25
C GLY A 104 -17.17 0.85 42.71
N GLY A 105 -16.11 1.33 43.37
CA GLY A 105 -15.83 1.03 44.78
C GLY A 105 -15.28 -0.38 45.07
N LYS A 106 -15.34 -0.80 46.35
CA LYS A 106 -14.75 -2.07 46.84
C LYS A 106 -15.26 -3.30 46.13
N THR A 107 -16.59 -3.39 46.00
CA THR A 107 -17.27 -4.54 45.40
C THR A 107 -16.93 -4.66 43.92
N ALA A 108 -16.77 -3.53 43.21
CA ALA A 108 -16.32 -3.52 41.82
C ALA A 108 -14.90 -4.05 41.66
N LEU A 109 -13.97 -3.61 42.54
CA LEU A 109 -12.61 -4.14 42.53
C LEU A 109 -12.59 -5.64 42.85
N ALA A 110 -13.36 -6.08 43.85
CA ALA A 110 -13.45 -7.49 44.20
C ALA A 110 -14.03 -8.36 43.06
N ALA A 111 -15.07 -7.86 42.36
CA ALA A 111 -15.64 -8.51 41.19
C ALA A 111 -14.61 -8.60 40.04
N PHE A 112 -13.93 -7.49 39.76
CA PHE A 112 -12.88 -7.42 38.74
C PHE A 112 -11.72 -8.39 39.04
N VAL A 113 -11.22 -8.42 40.28
CA VAL A 113 -10.17 -9.36 40.70
C VAL A 113 -10.64 -10.80 40.56
N SER A 114 -11.87 -11.12 40.96
CA SER A 114 -12.43 -12.48 40.81
C SER A 114 -12.47 -12.90 39.34
N TYR A 115 -12.89 -12.00 38.46
CA TYR A 115 -12.91 -12.21 37.02
C TYR A 115 -11.50 -12.44 36.43
N VAL A 116 -10.53 -11.60 36.77
CA VAL A 116 -9.14 -11.76 36.28
C VAL A 116 -8.52 -13.07 36.79
N ARG A 117 -8.76 -13.43 38.06
CA ARG A 117 -8.32 -14.71 38.62
C ARG A 117 -8.92 -15.90 37.88
N ALA A 118 -10.23 -15.86 37.62
CA ALA A 118 -10.91 -16.88 36.84
C ALA A 118 -10.29 -17.04 35.44
N LEU A 119 -10.07 -15.94 34.70
CA LEU A 119 -9.45 -15.99 33.38
C LEU A 119 -8.03 -16.54 33.42
N ARG A 120 -7.21 -16.12 34.40
CA ARG A 120 -5.84 -16.64 34.57
C ARG A 120 -5.86 -18.13 34.89
N HIS A 121 -6.84 -18.59 35.67
CA HIS A 121 -6.99 -20.00 36.02
C HIS A 121 -7.35 -20.85 34.78
N ILE A 122 -8.26 -20.38 33.93
CA ILE A 122 -8.61 -21.02 32.65
C ILE A 122 -7.39 -21.03 31.73
N GLU A 123 -6.69 -19.91 31.60
CA GLU A 123 -5.48 -19.79 30.78
C GLU A 123 -4.39 -20.79 31.20
N ALA A 124 -4.26 -21.05 32.50
CA ALA A 124 -3.27 -21.99 33.04
C ALA A 124 -3.63 -23.46 32.83
N LEU A 125 -4.92 -23.83 32.96
CA LEU A 125 -5.34 -25.23 32.94
C LEU A 125 -5.89 -25.70 31.59
N CYS A 126 -6.62 -24.85 30.88
CA CYS A 126 -7.32 -25.21 29.65
C CYS A 126 -7.46 -24.00 28.70
N PRO A 127 -6.33 -23.44 28.19
CA PRO A 127 -6.32 -22.21 27.40
C PRO A 127 -7.22 -22.28 26.16
N ASP A 128 -7.35 -23.47 25.56
CA ASP A 128 -8.22 -23.70 24.41
C ASP A 128 -9.70 -23.41 24.67
N ARG A 129 -10.17 -23.53 25.93
CA ARG A 129 -11.59 -23.32 26.25
C ARG A 129 -12.02 -21.86 26.21
N ILE A 130 -11.08 -20.91 26.30
CA ILE A 130 -11.39 -19.46 26.29
C ILE A 130 -12.17 -19.08 25.02
N LYS A 131 -11.87 -19.72 23.89
CA LYS A 131 -12.53 -19.43 22.61
C LYS A 131 -14.00 -19.87 22.55
N ASP A 132 -14.41 -20.80 23.42
CA ASP A 132 -15.74 -21.41 23.45
C ASP A 132 -16.70 -20.70 24.41
N MET A 133 -16.18 -19.76 25.21
CA MET A 133 -16.95 -18.98 26.18
C MET A 133 -16.91 -17.49 25.87
N THR A 134 -17.93 -16.76 26.32
CA THR A 134 -17.91 -15.30 26.26
C THR A 134 -17.25 -14.74 27.50
N ILE A 135 -16.28 -13.84 27.30
CA ILE A 135 -15.60 -13.11 28.38
C ILE A 135 -16.18 -11.70 28.56
N LEU A 136 -17.28 -11.38 27.87
CA LEU A 136 -17.81 -10.03 27.79
C LEU A 136 -18.48 -9.62 29.13
N PRO A 137 -18.18 -8.44 29.67
CA PRO A 137 -18.66 -8.00 30.99
C PRO A 137 -20.18 -8.01 31.21
N PRO A 138 -21.04 -7.68 30.23
CA PRO A 138 -22.49 -7.74 30.43
C PRO A 138 -23.04 -9.17 30.58
N LEU A 139 -22.28 -10.19 30.21
CA LEU A 139 -22.71 -11.59 30.17
C LEU A 139 -22.06 -12.45 31.24
N VAL A 140 -20.93 -12.01 31.79
CA VAL A 140 -20.19 -12.74 32.82
C VAL A 140 -20.81 -12.45 34.18
N LEU A 141 -21.33 -13.48 34.84
CA LEU A 141 -21.88 -13.34 36.19
C LEU A 141 -20.77 -13.54 37.23
N VAL A 142 -20.75 -12.66 38.23
CA VAL A 142 -19.74 -12.68 39.29
C VAL A 142 -20.42 -12.64 40.66
N VAL A 143 -19.97 -13.53 41.54
CA VAL A 143 -20.12 -13.42 42.99
C VAL A 143 -18.72 -13.17 43.54
N PRO A 144 -18.38 -11.93 43.92
CA PRO A 144 -17.01 -11.56 44.30
C PRO A 144 -16.43 -12.49 45.37
N GLY A 145 -15.28 -13.10 45.09
CA GLY A 145 -14.58 -14.00 46.01
C GLY A 145 -15.13 -15.43 46.08
N GLU A 146 -16.21 -15.76 45.37
CA GLU A 146 -16.84 -17.08 45.46
C GLU A 146 -16.95 -17.78 44.12
N LYS A 147 -17.42 -17.05 43.10
CA LYS A 147 -17.82 -17.67 41.83
C LYS A 147 -17.73 -16.71 40.65
N VAL A 148 -17.30 -17.23 39.51
CA VAL A 148 -17.41 -16.56 38.22
C VAL A 148 -17.99 -17.52 37.19
N PHE A 149 -18.94 -17.05 36.39
CA PHE A 149 -19.55 -17.81 35.33
C PHE A 149 -19.37 -17.15 33.97
N PHE A 150 -18.88 -17.94 33.02
CA PHE A 150 -18.71 -17.58 31.63
C PHE A 150 -19.73 -18.37 30.79
N PRO A 151 -20.71 -17.69 30.16
CA PRO A 151 -21.64 -18.36 29.26
C PRO A 151 -20.94 -18.98 28.04
N PRO A 152 -21.59 -19.95 27.37
CA PRO A 152 -21.12 -20.39 26.06
C PRO A 152 -21.10 -19.22 25.07
N ARG A 153 -20.03 -19.12 24.26
CA ARG A 153 -19.78 -17.97 23.39
C ARG A 153 -20.91 -17.74 22.40
N ALA A 154 -21.32 -18.77 21.67
CA ALA A 154 -22.35 -18.66 20.64
C ALA A 154 -23.69 -18.21 21.22
N LEU A 155 -24.04 -18.70 22.42
CA LEU A 155 -25.25 -18.30 23.13
C LEU A 155 -25.17 -16.85 23.61
N GLY A 156 -24.05 -16.47 24.23
CA GLY A 156 -23.83 -15.10 24.70
C GLY A 156 -23.83 -14.07 23.56
N GLU A 157 -23.10 -14.32 22.48
CA GLU A 157 -23.06 -13.43 21.31
C GLU A 157 -24.43 -13.34 20.62
N ARG A 158 -25.18 -14.44 20.55
CA ARG A 158 -26.57 -14.41 20.05
C ARG A 158 -27.44 -13.56 20.95
N SER A 159 -27.29 -13.70 22.27
CA SER A 159 -28.12 -13.00 23.23
C SER A 159 -27.86 -11.50 23.26
N LEU A 160 -26.61 -11.08 23.14
CA LEU A 160 -26.30 -9.67 22.90
C LEU A 160 -26.98 -9.17 21.63
N ARG A 161 -27.04 -9.99 20.57
CA ARG A 161 -27.65 -9.68 19.27
C ARG A 161 -29.18 -9.68 19.25
N SER A 162 -29.87 -10.10 20.32
CA SER A 162 -31.34 -10.18 20.36
C SER A 162 -32.02 -8.82 20.26
N GLY A 163 -31.31 -7.73 20.60
CA GLY A 163 -31.84 -6.37 20.53
C GLY A 163 -32.80 -6.01 21.67
N VAL A 164 -32.94 -6.86 22.69
CA VAL A 164 -33.72 -6.57 23.91
C VAL A 164 -33.00 -5.60 24.86
N HIS A 165 -31.70 -5.40 24.65
CA HIS A 165 -30.92 -4.38 25.34
C HIS A 165 -31.22 -2.98 24.77
N ASP A 166 -31.29 -1.96 25.64
CA ASP A 166 -31.39 -0.55 25.22
C ASP A 166 -30.17 -0.06 24.39
N ARG A 167 -29.10 -0.88 24.33
CA ARG A 167 -27.87 -0.64 23.58
C ARG A 167 -27.76 -1.62 22.42
N ARG A 168 -27.29 -1.17 21.26
CA ARG A 168 -27.09 -2.11 20.16
C ARG A 168 -25.99 -3.11 20.52
N PRO A 169 -26.13 -4.38 20.12
CA PRO A 169 -25.15 -5.45 20.38
C PRO A 169 -23.72 -5.08 19.96
N GLU A 170 -23.64 -4.35 18.84
CA GLU A 170 -22.42 -3.87 18.22
C GLU A 170 -21.76 -2.75 19.04
N GLU A 171 -22.52 -1.98 19.82
CA GLU A 171 -21.95 -0.97 20.72
C GLU A 171 -21.17 -1.60 21.87
N ILE A 172 -21.71 -2.71 22.39
CA ILE A 172 -21.11 -3.45 23.50
C ILE A 172 -19.87 -4.20 22.99
N LEU A 173 -19.99 -4.95 21.91
CA LEU A 173 -18.90 -5.79 21.39
C LEU A 173 -17.66 -4.97 20.98
N GLU A 174 -17.86 -3.86 20.28
CA GLU A 174 -16.77 -3.09 19.66
C GLU A 174 -15.95 -2.27 20.65
N GLN A 175 -16.45 -2.04 21.86
CA GLN A 175 -15.72 -1.31 22.90
C GLN A 175 -14.83 -2.21 23.76
N TYR A 176 -15.16 -3.49 23.89
CA TYR A 176 -14.44 -4.44 24.76
C TYR A 176 -13.46 -5.35 24.02
N GLN A 177 -13.63 -5.55 22.71
CA GLN A 177 -12.81 -6.48 21.94
C GLN A 177 -11.92 -5.75 20.92
N HIS A 178 -10.71 -6.26 20.74
CA HIS A 178 -9.84 -5.78 19.67
C HIS A 178 -10.28 -6.40 18.34
N PRO A 179 -10.48 -5.63 17.26
CA PRO A 179 -11.07 -6.12 16.01
C PRO A 179 -10.23 -7.18 15.29
N ASP A 180 -8.91 -7.19 15.54
CA ASP A 180 -7.96 -8.05 14.83
C ASP A 180 -7.28 -9.10 15.74
N LEU A 181 -7.68 -9.25 17.01
CA LEU A 181 -7.01 -10.15 17.96
C LEU A 181 -7.96 -11.12 18.67
N PRO A 182 -8.01 -12.39 18.23
CA PRO A 182 -8.86 -13.42 18.84
C PRO A 182 -8.17 -14.25 19.94
N ASP A 183 -6.88 -14.02 20.22
CA ASP A 183 -6.05 -14.86 21.11
C ASP A 183 -5.79 -14.20 22.49
N ARG A 184 -4.76 -14.68 23.22
CA ARG A 184 -4.33 -14.15 24.52
C ARG A 184 -4.16 -12.63 24.55
N THR A 185 -3.72 -12.02 23.45
CA THR A 185 -3.58 -10.56 23.34
C THR A 185 -4.95 -9.87 23.35
N GLY A 186 -5.96 -10.49 22.74
CA GLY A 186 -7.36 -10.04 22.82
C GLY A 186 -7.92 -10.09 24.25
N LEU A 187 -7.51 -11.08 25.03
CA LEU A 187 -7.94 -11.21 26.43
C LEU A 187 -7.35 -10.10 27.32
N SER A 188 -6.03 -9.86 27.27
CA SER A 188 -5.41 -8.76 28.01
C SER A 188 -6.01 -7.41 27.62
N PHE A 189 -6.35 -7.22 26.34
CA PHE A 189 -7.04 -6.02 25.86
C PHE A 189 -8.41 -5.83 26.53
N THR A 190 -9.27 -6.86 26.55
CA THR A 190 -10.59 -6.77 27.21
C THR A 190 -10.46 -6.47 28.71
N VAL A 191 -9.51 -7.12 29.38
CA VAL A 191 -9.22 -6.86 30.81
C VAL A 191 -8.73 -5.42 31.01
N ALA A 192 -7.92 -4.88 30.11
CA ALA A 192 -7.44 -3.52 30.19
C ALA A 192 -8.52 -2.47 29.93
N VAL A 193 -9.48 -2.73 29.03
CA VAL A 193 -10.66 -1.88 28.86
C VAL A 193 -11.49 -1.83 30.14
N LEU A 194 -11.69 -2.98 30.80
CA LEU A 194 -12.39 -3.06 32.08
C LEU A 194 -11.65 -2.33 33.19
N ALA A 195 -10.33 -2.53 33.31
CA ALA A 195 -9.49 -1.82 34.25
C ALA A 195 -9.59 -0.31 34.02
N TYR A 196 -9.36 0.15 32.79
CA TYR A 196 -9.49 1.55 32.42
C TYR A 196 -10.86 2.11 32.86
N ARG A 197 -11.95 1.37 32.60
CA ARG A 197 -13.30 1.79 33.00
C ARG A 197 -13.49 1.82 34.52
N LEU A 198 -12.93 0.87 35.27
CA LEU A 198 -13.01 0.82 36.72
C LEU A 198 -12.38 2.07 37.38
N TRP A 199 -11.25 2.53 36.86
CA TRP A 199 -10.53 3.69 37.43
C TRP A 199 -10.95 5.03 36.81
N ALA A 200 -11.16 5.10 35.49
CA ALA A 200 -11.50 6.35 34.79
C ALA A 200 -13.01 6.60 34.67
N GLY A 201 -13.86 5.63 35.02
CA GLY A 201 -15.32 5.71 34.88
C GLY A 201 -15.82 5.78 33.43
N THR A 202 -14.93 5.68 32.44
CA THR A 202 -15.25 5.84 31.02
C THR A 202 -14.47 4.83 30.18
N PHE A 203 -14.89 4.63 28.92
CA PHE A 203 -14.14 3.78 27.99
C PHE A 203 -12.89 4.48 27.45
N PRO A 204 -11.79 3.72 27.19
CA PRO A 204 -10.60 4.27 26.54
C PRO A 204 -10.89 4.70 25.09
N PHE A 205 -11.76 3.98 24.39
CA PHE A 205 -12.21 4.29 23.03
C PHE A 205 -13.70 4.66 23.06
N ARG A 206 -14.06 5.83 22.51
CA ARG A 206 -15.42 6.39 22.61
C ARG A 206 -16.06 6.58 21.24
N PHE A 207 -17.37 6.42 21.17
CA PHE A 207 -18.15 6.81 19.99
C PHE A 207 -18.14 8.35 19.91
N MET A 208 -17.46 8.90 18.91
CA MET A 208 -17.54 10.33 18.63
C MET A 208 -18.70 10.58 17.66
N ALA A 209 -19.60 11.51 18.02
CA ALA A 209 -20.63 11.98 17.09
C ALA A 209 -19.97 12.63 15.88
N ILE A 210 -20.52 12.37 14.69
CA ILE A 210 -20.13 13.10 13.49
C ILE A 210 -20.55 14.56 13.71
N PRO A 211 -19.64 15.55 13.69
CA PRO A 211 -20.06 16.94 13.68
C PRO A 211 -20.90 17.16 12.41
N GLU A 212 -22.13 17.66 12.56
CA GLU A 212 -23.04 18.04 11.47
C GLU A 212 -22.40 19.12 10.58
N LYS A 213 -21.48 18.74 9.70
CA LYS A 213 -20.91 19.61 8.67
C LYS A 213 -20.78 18.85 7.37
N SER A 214 -21.91 18.47 6.78
CA SER A 214 -21.97 18.18 5.34
C SER A 214 -23.41 18.06 4.80
N ARG A 215 -24.24 19.10 4.99
CA ARG A 215 -25.34 19.40 4.05
C ARG A 215 -25.37 20.89 3.79
N GLY A 216 -25.05 21.28 2.55
CA GLY A 216 -25.19 22.65 2.05
C GLY A 216 -23.89 23.41 1.88
N LYS A 217 -23.12 23.11 0.83
CA LYS A 217 -22.34 24.15 0.15
C LYS A 217 -23.35 25.03 -0.61
N GLN A 218 -23.71 26.16 -0.05
CA GLN A 218 -24.12 27.33 -0.84
C GLN A 218 -23.36 28.54 -0.31
N LYS A 219 -22.88 29.31 -1.27
CA LYS A 219 -21.92 30.42 -1.14
C LYS A 219 -22.35 31.43 -0.06
N GLU A 220 -21.42 31.85 0.79
CA GLU A 220 -21.22 33.27 1.12
C GLU A 220 -19.90 33.51 1.88
N THR A 221 -19.04 34.26 1.18
CA THR A 221 -18.17 35.39 1.57
C THR A 221 -17.39 35.38 2.90
N LEU A 222 -16.09 35.71 2.76
CA LEU A 222 -15.09 36.04 3.78
C LEU A 222 -15.63 36.88 4.95
N GLN A 223 -15.25 36.50 6.18
CA GLN A 223 -14.66 37.38 7.22
C GLN A 223 -14.01 36.54 8.35
N HIS A 224 -13.07 37.17 9.06
CA HIS A 224 -11.97 36.64 9.89
C HIS A 224 -12.29 35.60 11.00
N PRO A 225 -11.26 34.84 11.48
CA PRO A 225 -11.44 33.85 12.54
C PRO A 225 -11.35 34.50 13.92
N THR A 226 -12.48 34.63 14.60
CA THR A 226 -12.51 34.85 16.04
C THR A 226 -12.45 33.50 16.74
N GLN A 227 -11.48 33.36 17.64
CA GLN A 227 -11.38 32.26 18.59
C GLN A 227 -12.62 32.25 19.49
N THR A 228 -13.31 31.12 19.54
CA THR A 228 -14.18 30.74 20.65
C THR A 228 -14.02 29.25 20.91
N THR A 229 -13.27 28.96 21.97
CA THR A 229 -13.46 27.78 22.81
C THR A 229 -14.86 27.81 23.38
N GLU A 230 -15.76 26.95 22.91
CA GLU A 230 -16.98 26.59 23.63
C GLU A 230 -17.51 25.23 23.14
N GLY A 231 -17.72 24.34 24.12
CA GLY A 231 -18.50 23.11 24.13
C GLY A 231 -18.77 22.38 22.81
N ALA A 232 -18.07 21.26 22.61
CA ALA A 232 -18.69 20.13 21.92
C ALA A 232 -19.99 19.75 22.65
N ALA A 233 -21.10 19.70 21.94
CA ALA A 233 -22.41 19.39 22.50
C ALA A 233 -22.36 18.07 23.31
N PRO A 234 -22.74 18.07 24.59
CA PRO A 234 -23.01 16.85 25.32
C PRO A 234 -24.44 16.37 25.01
N GLY A 235 -24.59 15.10 24.66
CA GLY A 235 -25.84 14.38 24.95
C GLY A 235 -26.92 14.31 23.86
N MET A 236 -26.61 13.76 22.69
CA MET A 236 -27.59 12.86 22.06
C MET A 236 -27.31 11.46 22.57
N ALA A 237 -28.35 10.78 23.06
CA ALA A 237 -28.24 9.36 23.36
C ALA A 237 -28.00 8.60 22.04
N LEU A 238 -27.13 7.60 22.02
CA LEU A 238 -26.86 6.78 20.82
C LEU A 238 -28.14 6.15 20.25
N SER A 239 -29.17 5.96 21.07
CA SER A 239 -30.52 5.54 20.68
C SER A 239 -31.20 6.49 19.67
N GLU A 240 -30.73 7.74 19.58
CA GLU A 240 -31.26 8.78 18.68
C GLU A 240 -30.49 8.82 17.34
N TRP A 241 -29.44 8.01 17.17
CA TRP A 241 -28.60 8.01 15.98
C TRP A 241 -29.17 7.12 14.87
N THR A 242 -29.03 7.57 13.64
CA THR A 242 -29.40 6.80 12.44
C THR A 242 -28.42 5.64 12.21
N ALA A 243 -28.86 4.59 11.51
CA ALA A 243 -27.99 3.43 11.19
C ALA A 243 -26.66 3.83 10.51
N PRO A 244 -26.62 4.74 9.51
CA PRO A 244 -25.36 5.19 8.91
C PRO A 244 -24.42 5.91 9.87
N GLN A 245 -24.95 6.66 10.85
CA GLN A 245 -24.13 7.33 11.87
C GLN A 245 -23.47 6.30 12.79
N ILE A 246 -24.21 5.24 13.14
CA ILE A 246 -23.71 4.15 13.98
C ILE A 246 -22.63 3.36 13.25
N ASP A 247 -22.85 2.98 11.99
CA ASP A 247 -21.86 2.28 11.16
C ASP A 247 -20.55 3.07 11.06
N HIS A 248 -20.66 4.38 10.82
CA HIS A 248 -19.49 5.26 10.78
C HIS A 248 -18.75 5.29 12.12
N ALA A 249 -19.49 5.37 13.23
CA ALA A 249 -18.91 5.43 14.56
C ALA A 249 -18.23 4.10 14.95
N ILE A 250 -18.80 2.95 14.56
CA ILE A 250 -18.16 1.63 14.69
C ILE A 250 -16.86 1.57 13.89
N HIS A 251 -16.90 2.00 12.62
CA HIS A 251 -15.70 2.04 11.79
C HIS A 251 -14.61 2.94 12.39
N GLN A 252 -15.00 4.06 12.99
CA GLN A 252 -14.12 5.01 13.65
C GLN A 252 -13.50 4.41 14.91
N ILE A 253 -14.28 3.78 15.80
CA ILE A 253 -13.74 3.09 16.99
C ILE A 253 -12.77 1.98 16.60
N ARG A 254 -13.12 1.13 15.64
CA ARG A 254 -12.21 0.07 15.17
C ARG A 254 -10.89 0.64 14.65
N ALA A 255 -10.93 1.79 13.97
CA ALA A 255 -9.72 2.47 13.52
C ALA A 255 -8.91 3.02 14.70
N ASP A 256 -9.58 3.59 15.69
CA ASP A 256 -8.94 4.16 16.87
C ASP A 256 -8.28 3.07 17.74
N ILE A 257 -8.95 1.93 17.91
CA ILE A 257 -8.38 0.73 18.56
C ILE A 257 -7.11 0.27 17.82
N ARG A 258 -7.19 0.07 16.50
CA ARG A 258 -6.05 -0.36 15.67
C ARG A 258 -4.89 0.62 15.66
N ASP A 259 -5.18 1.91 15.81
CA ASP A 259 -4.16 2.96 15.82
C ASP A 259 -3.67 3.29 17.24
N GLY A 260 -4.18 2.61 18.28
CA GLY A 260 -3.81 2.83 19.69
C GLY A 260 -4.18 4.22 20.19
N LEU A 261 -5.32 4.74 19.73
CA LEU A 261 -5.75 6.11 19.90
C LEU A 261 -6.75 6.21 21.07
N PHE A 262 -6.19 6.40 22.25
CA PHE A 262 -6.95 6.64 23.48
C PHE A 262 -6.21 7.66 24.35
N GLU A 263 -6.90 8.19 25.36
CA GLU A 263 -6.29 8.97 26.42
C GLU A 263 -5.60 8.03 27.42
N PRO A 264 -4.27 8.12 27.64
CA PRO A 264 -3.54 7.30 28.59
C PRO A 264 -4.16 7.38 29.99
N ILE A 265 -4.18 6.26 30.72
CA ILE A 265 -4.89 6.20 32.01
C ILE A 265 -4.23 7.12 33.04
N HIS A 266 -2.92 7.31 33.00
CA HIS A 266 -2.23 8.24 33.91
C HIS A 266 -2.60 9.71 33.68
N LEU A 267 -3.09 10.06 32.48
CA LEU A 267 -3.61 11.39 32.17
C LEU A 267 -5.11 11.51 32.47
N ALA A 268 -5.86 10.42 32.31
CA ALA A 268 -7.28 10.36 32.63
C ALA A 268 -7.54 10.31 34.15
N VAL A 269 -6.66 9.62 34.89
CA VAL A 269 -6.70 9.46 36.35
C VAL A 269 -5.34 9.88 36.92
N PRO A 270 -5.10 11.19 37.10
CA PRO A 270 -3.85 11.70 37.66
C PRO A 270 -3.56 11.07 39.03
N GLY A 271 -2.34 10.54 39.18
CA GLY A 271 -1.88 9.95 40.44
C GLY A 271 -2.15 8.45 40.56
N ILE A 272 -2.77 7.83 39.55
CA ILE A 272 -2.89 6.36 39.49
C ILE A 272 -1.51 5.70 39.62
N ASP A 273 -1.49 4.52 40.24
CA ASP A 273 -0.28 3.71 40.40
C ASP A 273 0.42 3.46 39.05
N GLY A 274 1.74 3.63 39.06
CA GLY A 274 2.55 3.60 37.84
C GLY A 274 2.60 2.23 37.19
N ASP A 275 2.68 1.17 37.98
CA ASP A 275 2.75 -0.21 37.47
C ASP A 275 1.39 -0.60 36.87
N LEU A 276 0.30 -0.22 37.54
CA LEU A 276 -1.06 -0.41 37.02
C LEU A 276 -1.27 0.37 35.71
N ALA A 277 -0.86 1.64 35.66
CA ALA A 277 -0.97 2.46 34.46
C ALA A 277 -0.20 1.86 33.28
N GLN A 278 1.04 1.44 33.53
CA GLN A 278 1.89 0.81 32.52
C GLN A 278 1.28 -0.50 32.01
N TRP A 279 0.70 -1.31 32.89
CA TRP A 279 0.02 -2.55 32.48
C TRP A 279 -1.19 -2.27 31.59
N ILE A 280 -2.07 -1.34 32.01
CA ILE A 280 -3.28 -0.96 31.25
C ILE A 280 -2.90 -0.42 29.88
N GLU A 281 -1.98 0.54 29.82
CA GLU A 281 -1.57 1.18 28.57
C GLU A 281 -0.83 0.20 27.65
N GLY A 282 0.01 -0.67 28.22
CA GLY A 282 0.66 -1.74 27.48
C GLY A 282 -0.37 -2.67 26.82
N ALA A 283 -1.36 -3.14 27.58
CA ALA A 283 -2.40 -4.02 27.05
C ALA A 283 -3.29 -3.34 26.00
N LEU A 284 -3.54 -2.04 26.10
CA LEU A 284 -4.32 -1.25 25.12
C LEU A 284 -3.52 -0.85 23.87
N THR A 285 -2.18 -0.80 23.93
CA THR A 285 -1.30 -0.39 22.80
C THR A 285 -0.66 -1.57 22.07
N HIS A 286 -0.21 -2.61 22.78
CA HIS A 286 0.43 -3.77 22.16
C HIS A 286 -0.54 -4.59 21.30
N SER A 287 -1.84 -4.51 21.60
CA SER A 287 -2.90 -5.04 20.75
C SER A 287 -2.98 -4.33 19.37
N ALA A 288 -2.67 -3.02 19.33
CA ALA A 288 -2.65 -2.22 18.11
C ALA A 288 -1.40 -2.46 17.24
N ILE A 289 -0.29 -2.93 17.82
CA ILE A 289 1.01 -3.13 17.14
C ILE A 289 1.16 -4.55 16.57
N ALA A 290 0.29 -5.49 16.93
CA ALA A 290 0.25 -6.85 16.40
C ALA A 290 -0.19 -6.90 14.91
N ARG A 291 0.61 -6.28 14.05
CA ARG A 291 0.65 -6.60 12.62
C ARG A 291 1.23 -7.99 12.51
N SER A 292 0.40 -8.95 12.12
CA SER A 292 0.85 -10.28 11.68
C SER A 292 2.05 -10.14 10.73
N PRO A 293 3.24 -10.69 11.09
CA PRO A 293 4.28 -10.92 10.12
C PRO A 293 3.86 -12.14 9.30
N GLY A 294 3.24 -11.91 8.15
CA GLY A 294 3.02 -12.95 7.14
C GLY A 294 1.67 -13.69 7.19
N GLY A 295 0.56 -12.98 7.31
CA GLY A 295 -0.75 -13.51 6.93
C GLY A 295 -0.96 -13.39 5.41
N LYS A 296 -0.64 -14.45 4.65
CA LYS A 296 -1.13 -14.59 3.27
C LYS A 296 -2.65 -14.40 3.30
N LYS A 297 -3.16 -13.45 2.52
CA LYS A 297 -4.58 -13.46 2.13
C LYS A 297 -4.90 -14.86 1.64
N ALA A 298 -5.86 -15.54 2.26
CA ALA A 298 -6.41 -16.77 1.74
C ALA A 298 -6.85 -16.49 0.28
N PRO A 299 -6.30 -17.20 -0.71
CA PRO A 299 -6.74 -17.02 -2.08
C PRO A 299 -8.06 -17.78 -2.24
N ASN A 300 -9.15 -17.04 -2.45
CA ASN A 300 -10.26 -17.60 -3.21
C ASN A 300 -9.69 -18.00 -4.58
N THR A 301 -9.52 -19.29 -4.81
CA THR A 301 -9.21 -19.84 -6.13
C THR A 301 -10.35 -20.78 -6.51
N PRO A 302 -10.80 -20.71 -7.76
CA PRO A 302 -10.88 -21.92 -8.55
C PRO A 302 -9.91 -21.83 -9.73
N LEU A 303 -9.05 -22.85 -9.80
CA LEU A 303 -8.43 -23.46 -10.98
C LEU A 303 -7.88 -22.53 -12.09
N ARG A 304 -6.55 -22.46 -12.22
CA ARG A 304 -5.78 -23.12 -13.30
C ARG A 304 -4.29 -22.75 -13.28
N ASP A 305 -3.51 -23.71 -13.77
CA ASP A 305 -2.06 -23.78 -13.92
C ASP A 305 -1.39 -22.56 -14.59
N ILE A 306 -0.13 -22.27 -14.19
CA ILE A 306 1.09 -22.59 -14.96
C ILE A 306 2.34 -22.13 -14.18
N LYS A 307 3.10 -23.14 -13.75
CA LYS A 307 4.57 -23.32 -13.77
C LYS A 307 5.52 -22.14 -14.08
N GLU A 308 6.49 -22.02 -13.15
CA GLU A 308 7.97 -22.06 -13.37
C GLU A 308 8.80 -20.80 -13.73
N ARG A 309 9.95 -20.70 -13.03
CA ARG A 309 11.25 -20.01 -13.33
C ARG A 309 11.30 -18.52 -12.97
N LEU A 310 12.25 -17.94 -12.23
CA LEU A 310 13.60 -18.28 -11.73
C LEU A 310 13.74 -17.62 -10.31
N GLY A 311 14.52 -18.08 -9.33
CA GLY A 311 15.96 -18.35 -9.35
C GLY A 311 16.67 -17.33 -8.44
N THR A 312 17.25 -17.83 -7.36
CA THR A 312 17.93 -17.18 -6.22
C THR A 312 19.20 -16.37 -6.53
N ALA A 313 19.54 -15.43 -5.61
CA ALA A 313 20.85 -15.21 -4.92
C ALA A 313 21.29 -13.71 -4.83
N PRO A 314 22.34 -13.32 -4.05
CA PRO A 314 22.25 -12.40 -2.90
C PRO A 314 23.05 -11.08 -3.07
N GLY A 315 23.00 -10.21 -2.05
CA GLY A 315 23.50 -8.81 -2.04
C GLY A 315 25.02 -8.58 -2.21
N PRO A 316 25.47 -7.31 -2.12
CA PRO A 316 26.15 -6.87 -0.89
C PRO A 316 25.97 -5.38 -0.49
N THR A 317 26.18 -5.07 0.79
CA THR A 317 26.54 -3.76 1.38
C THR A 317 28.08 -3.63 1.44
N PRO A 318 28.73 -2.42 1.45
CA PRO A 318 28.78 -1.55 2.66
C PRO A 318 29.00 0.00 2.49
N SER A 319 28.34 0.77 3.37
CA SER A 319 28.89 1.86 4.25
C SER A 319 29.49 3.19 3.66
N PRO A 320 29.90 4.21 4.46
CA PRO A 320 29.08 5.20 5.20
C PRO A 320 29.50 6.69 4.99
N ASN A 321 28.63 7.68 5.28
CA ASN A 321 28.92 8.92 6.07
C ASN A 321 27.94 10.09 5.85
N GLY A 322 27.78 10.89 6.92
CA GLY A 322 27.25 12.27 6.97
C GLY A 322 25.78 12.34 7.40
N GLY A 323 25.38 12.84 8.57
CA GLY A 323 25.92 13.92 9.38
C GLY A 323 24.86 15.03 9.46
N SER A 324 23.96 14.98 10.44
CA SER A 324 23.05 16.08 10.80
C SER A 324 22.52 15.83 12.21
N GLU A 325 23.06 16.60 13.15
CA GLU A 325 22.64 16.67 14.55
C GLU A 325 21.18 17.14 14.65
N ARG A 326 20.38 16.37 15.39
CA ARG A 326 19.11 16.83 15.99
C ARG A 326 19.25 16.65 17.50
N GLU A 327 18.98 17.71 18.25
CA GLU A 327 18.86 17.67 19.70
C GLU A 327 17.80 16.64 20.12
N GLU A 328 18.24 15.57 20.77
CA GLU A 328 17.38 14.60 21.46
C GLU A 328 17.19 15.02 22.93
N LEU A 329 15.92 15.12 23.34
CA LEU A 329 15.51 15.17 24.76
C LEU A 329 15.84 13.83 25.45
N PRO A 330 16.11 13.82 26.78
CA PRO A 330 16.75 12.70 27.44
C PRO A 330 15.80 11.52 27.63
N VAL A 331 15.96 10.49 26.81
CA VAL A 331 15.38 9.17 27.04
C VAL A 331 16.18 8.51 28.16
N LYS A 332 15.56 8.35 29.34
CA LYS A 332 16.13 7.50 30.40
C LYS A 332 16.38 6.09 29.84
N LYS A 333 17.63 5.62 29.97
CA LYS A 333 18.11 4.29 29.56
C LYS A 333 17.13 3.18 29.97
N ALA A 334 16.54 2.51 28.98
CA ALA A 334 15.85 1.24 29.15
C ALA A 334 16.77 0.08 28.72
N LEU A 335 16.94 -0.91 29.59
CA LEU A 335 17.76 -2.12 29.41
C LEU A 335 17.35 -2.98 28.17
N PRO A 336 18.27 -3.83 27.66
CA PRO A 336 18.05 -4.71 26.50
C PRO A 336 17.14 -5.88 26.91
N GLY A 337 16.30 -6.51 26.10
CA GLY A 337 16.25 -6.61 24.65
C GLY A 337 15.77 -8.03 24.30
N GLN A 338 14.60 -8.47 24.80
CA GLN A 338 13.96 -9.72 24.36
C GLN A 338 12.47 -9.91 24.75
N GLU A 339 11.84 -9.00 25.50
CA GLU A 339 10.44 -9.14 25.98
C GLU A 339 9.43 -8.14 25.38
N ARG A 340 9.84 -7.28 24.44
CA ARG A 340 9.02 -6.10 24.01
C ARG A 340 7.83 -6.40 23.08
N ASP A 341 7.65 -7.66 22.66
CA ASP A 341 6.68 -8.02 21.60
C ASP A 341 5.41 -8.73 22.09
N ARG A 342 5.21 -8.92 23.41
CA ARG A 342 4.02 -9.60 23.95
C ARG A 342 3.21 -8.66 24.84
N ALA A 343 1.88 -8.68 24.71
CA ALA A 343 0.99 -8.02 25.66
C ALA A 343 1.28 -8.50 27.10
N PRO A 344 1.10 -7.63 28.10
CA PRO A 344 1.39 -7.99 29.48
C PRO A 344 0.43 -9.09 29.95
N SER A 345 0.93 -10.00 30.78
CA SER A 345 0.18 -11.17 31.24
C SER A 345 -0.85 -10.79 32.31
N LEU A 346 -1.90 -11.61 32.45
CA LEU A 346 -2.85 -11.48 33.56
C LEU A 346 -2.19 -11.73 34.92
N GLU A 347 -1.16 -12.56 34.96
CA GLU A 347 -0.41 -12.81 36.19
C GLU A 347 0.26 -11.54 36.71
N ALA A 348 0.88 -10.77 35.81
CA ALA A 348 1.47 -9.48 36.18
C ALA A 348 0.43 -8.50 36.71
N LEU A 349 -0.79 -8.51 36.15
CA LEU A 349 -1.89 -7.69 36.69
C LEU A 349 -2.30 -8.15 38.10
N LEU A 350 -2.49 -9.46 38.29
CA LEU A 350 -2.86 -10.01 39.60
C LEU A 350 -1.81 -9.68 40.65
N GLU A 351 -0.52 -9.78 40.32
CA GLU A 351 0.56 -9.36 41.20
C GLU A 351 0.45 -7.89 41.60
N ILE A 352 0.18 -6.98 40.65
CA ILE A 352 -0.01 -5.55 40.95
C ILE A 352 -1.20 -5.34 41.89
N LEU A 353 -2.34 -5.97 41.57
CA LEU A 353 -3.57 -5.82 42.34
C LEU A 353 -3.40 -6.38 43.77
N GLU A 354 -2.71 -7.51 43.92
CA GLU A 354 -2.55 -8.20 45.20
C GLU A 354 -1.42 -7.62 46.07
N LYS A 355 -0.28 -7.21 45.49
CA LYS A 355 0.83 -6.56 46.21
C LYS A 355 0.43 -5.24 46.83
N SER A 356 -0.51 -4.54 46.21
CA SER A 356 -0.95 -3.22 46.65
C SER A 356 -1.64 -3.24 48.03
N HIS A 357 -2.12 -4.41 48.48
CA HIS A 357 -3.01 -4.57 49.65
C HIS A 357 -4.21 -3.61 49.63
N HIS A 358 -4.56 -3.07 48.46
CA HIS A 358 -5.65 -2.12 48.31
C HIS A 358 -6.97 -2.87 48.12
N HIS A 359 -8.00 -2.40 48.82
CA HIS A 359 -9.34 -2.99 48.78
C HIS A 359 -10.34 -2.12 48.03
N GLU A 360 -9.92 -0.96 47.54
CA GLU A 360 -10.74 -0.06 46.75
C GLU A 360 -9.94 0.53 45.59
N PRO A 361 -10.60 0.87 44.47
CA PRO A 361 -9.94 1.53 43.34
C PRO A 361 -9.22 2.83 43.73
N ALA A 362 -9.80 3.63 44.64
CA ALA A 362 -9.27 4.92 45.06
C ALA A 362 -7.90 4.82 45.76
N ALA A 363 -7.59 3.68 46.38
CA ALA A 363 -6.31 3.50 47.06
C ALA A 363 -5.12 3.38 46.09
N PHE A 364 -5.39 3.06 44.81
CA PHE A 364 -4.39 3.11 43.74
C PHE A 364 -4.10 4.53 43.25
N ILE A 365 -4.75 5.56 43.80
CA ILE A 365 -4.59 6.95 43.37
C ILE A 365 -3.87 7.73 44.47
N LYS A 366 -2.66 8.16 44.17
CA LYS A 366 -1.86 9.03 45.04
C LYS A 366 -2.31 10.49 44.89
N PRO A 367 -2.47 11.24 45.98
CA PRO A 367 -2.73 12.66 45.90
C PRO A 367 -1.52 13.37 45.29
N LEU A 368 -1.77 14.25 44.32
CA LEU A 368 -0.75 15.02 43.61
C LEU A 368 -0.69 16.45 44.14
N THR A 369 0.52 16.99 44.21
CA THR A 369 0.77 18.41 44.48
C THR A 369 0.31 19.29 43.31
N GLU A 370 0.04 20.57 43.57
CA GLU A 370 -0.40 21.53 42.54
C GLU A 370 0.61 21.64 41.37
N LYS A 371 1.90 21.58 41.67
CA LYS A 371 2.97 21.56 40.65
C LYS A 371 2.89 20.32 39.76
N GLU A 372 2.70 19.14 40.34
CA GLU A 372 2.56 17.89 39.59
C GLU A 372 1.30 17.90 38.71
N GLN A 373 0.18 18.42 39.24
CA GLN A 373 -1.05 18.60 38.47
C GLN A 373 -0.84 19.54 37.27
N GLU A 374 -0.11 20.64 37.44
CA GLU A 374 0.19 21.55 36.33
C GLU A 374 1.08 20.89 35.27
N THR A 375 2.08 20.10 35.68
CA THR A 375 2.92 19.35 34.73
C THR A 375 2.11 18.33 33.92
N LEU A 376 1.22 17.59 34.57
CA LEU A 376 0.34 16.62 33.91
C LEU A 376 -0.67 17.28 32.98
N ARG A 377 -1.18 18.48 33.32
CA ARG A 377 -2.03 19.26 32.41
C ARG A 377 -1.29 19.64 31.14
N LYS A 378 -0.06 20.14 31.26
CA LYS A 378 0.80 20.47 30.10
C LYS A 378 1.13 19.24 29.27
N GLU A 379 1.39 18.11 29.92
CA GLU A 379 1.63 16.83 29.25
C GLU A 379 0.38 16.34 28.49
N LYS A 380 -0.79 16.38 29.12
CA LYS A 380 -2.08 16.05 28.50
C LYS A 380 -2.36 16.91 27.28
N GLU A 381 -2.17 18.23 27.36
CA GLU A 381 -2.33 19.13 26.21
C GLU A 381 -1.38 18.78 25.06
N ARG A 382 -0.10 18.52 25.37
CA ARG A 382 0.88 18.10 24.36
C ARG A 382 0.47 16.78 23.73
N TYR A 383 0.10 15.79 24.56
CA TYR A 383 -0.34 14.48 24.10
C TYR A 383 -1.54 14.58 23.15
N LEU A 384 -2.57 15.35 23.51
CA LEU A 384 -3.75 15.56 22.67
C LEU A 384 -3.37 16.24 21.34
N ARG A 385 -2.47 17.23 21.34
CA ARG A 385 -1.98 17.87 20.10
C ARG A 385 -1.20 16.89 19.21
N PHE A 386 -0.28 16.12 19.80
CA PHE A 386 0.51 15.12 19.07
C PHE A 386 -0.37 14.02 18.49
N GLN A 387 -1.34 13.50 19.26
CA GLN A 387 -2.27 12.50 18.77
C GLN A 387 -3.09 13.04 17.60
N GLN A 388 -3.69 14.22 17.71
CA GLN A 388 -4.43 14.84 16.61
C GLN A 388 -3.60 14.97 15.32
N GLN A 389 -2.32 15.30 15.42
CA GLN A 389 -1.41 15.37 14.28
C GLN A 389 -1.08 13.98 13.70
N ARG A 390 -0.78 12.99 14.56
CA ARG A 390 -0.51 11.61 14.14
C ARG A 390 -1.71 10.99 13.42
N ILE A 391 -2.92 11.22 13.94
CA ILE A 391 -4.17 10.74 13.36
C ILE A 391 -4.36 11.31 11.95
N LYS A 392 -4.22 12.64 11.80
CA LYS A 392 -4.34 13.31 10.51
C LYS A 392 -3.28 12.80 9.53
N GLY A 393 -2.04 12.62 9.97
CA GLY A 393 -0.94 12.10 9.15
C GLY A 393 -1.16 10.65 8.69
N ASN A 394 -1.45 9.74 9.61
CA ASN A 394 -1.67 8.32 9.30
C ASN A 394 -2.89 8.12 8.41
N ARG A 395 -3.98 8.84 8.66
CA ARG A 395 -5.18 8.77 7.82
C ARG A 395 -4.95 9.36 6.44
N PHE A 396 -4.23 10.49 6.34
CA PHE A 396 -3.85 11.08 5.07
C PHE A 396 -3.00 10.11 4.23
N LEU A 397 -1.98 9.49 4.85
CA LEU A 397 -1.12 8.54 4.16
C LEU A 397 -1.90 7.30 3.70
N ARG A 398 -2.78 6.74 4.54
CA ARG A 398 -3.63 5.60 4.17
C ARG A 398 -4.58 5.94 3.01
N ARG A 399 -5.21 7.13 3.05
CA ARG A 399 -6.13 7.61 2.01
C ARG A 399 -5.41 7.84 0.68
N ASN A 400 -4.20 8.41 0.72
CA ASN A 400 -3.50 8.90 -0.47
C ASN A 400 -2.33 8.01 -0.92
N ARG A 401 -2.19 6.80 -0.36
CA ARG A 401 -1.06 5.90 -0.68
C ARG A 401 -0.97 5.58 -2.18
N GLY A 402 -2.10 5.32 -2.83
CA GLY A 402 -2.14 5.05 -4.27
C GLY A 402 -1.70 6.25 -5.11
N LEU A 403 -2.15 7.46 -4.73
CA LEU A 403 -1.76 8.71 -5.38
C LEU A 403 -0.27 9.02 -5.21
N LEU A 404 0.28 8.81 -4.00
CA LEU A 404 1.70 9.04 -3.73
C LEU A 404 2.61 8.08 -4.50
N ILE A 405 2.25 6.79 -4.52
CA ILE A 405 3.00 5.77 -5.28
C ILE A 405 2.91 6.05 -6.78
N GLY A 406 1.71 6.37 -7.29
CA GLY A 406 1.50 6.73 -8.68
C GLY A 406 2.31 7.97 -9.08
N GLY A 407 2.29 9.02 -8.25
CA GLY A 407 3.08 10.23 -8.48
C GLY A 407 4.58 9.97 -8.54
N ALA A 408 5.11 9.15 -7.63
CA ALA A 408 6.53 8.78 -7.64
C ALA A 408 6.92 7.99 -8.90
N LEU A 409 6.11 7.01 -9.32
CA LEU A 409 6.35 6.24 -10.55
C LEU A 409 6.32 7.13 -11.80
N SER A 410 5.37 8.06 -11.89
CA SER A 410 5.30 9.01 -13.00
C SER A 410 6.54 9.91 -13.08
N LEU A 411 7.08 10.32 -11.93
CA LEU A 411 8.27 11.18 -11.88
C LEU A 411 9.53 10.42 -12.33
N VAL A 412 9.65 9.14 -11.96
CA VAL A 412 10.71 8.26 -12.47
C VAL A 412 10.58 8.05 -13.97
N ALA A 413 9.37 7.79 -14.47
CA ALA A 413 9.14 7.63 -15.91
C ALA A 413 9.50 8.89 -16.71
N LEU A 414 9.15 10.08 -16.19
CA LEU A 414 9.52 11.36 -16.80
C LEU A 414 11.04 11.54 -16.83
N ALA A 415 11.75 11.22 -15.74
CA ALA A 415 13.20 11.30 -15.70
C ALA A 415 13.87 10.37 -16.72
N LEU A 416 13.36 9.14 -16.86
CA LEU A 416 13.85 8.18 -17.85
C LEU A 416 13.61 8.67 -19.29
N PHE A 417 12.44 9.26 -19.55
CA PHE A 417 12.13 9.83 -20.86
C PHE A 417 13.08 10.98 -21.23
N ILE A 418 13.33 11.91 -20.30
CA ILE A 418 14.27 13.02 -20.50
C ILE A 418 15.69 12.49 -20.75
N ALA A 419 16.15 11.50 -19.98
CA ALA A 419 17.46 10.89 -20.17
C ALA A 419 17.59 10.21 -21.54
N SER A 420 16.54 9.53 -22.01
CA SER A 420 16.51 8.93 -23.35
C SER A 420 16.60 9.97 -24.45
N PHE A 421 15.89 11.08 -24.32
CA PHE A 421 15.90 12.17 -25.31
C PHE A 421 17.28 12.84 -25.43
N ILE A 422 17.96 13.07 -24.31
CA ILE A 422 19.32 13.64 -24.29
C ILE A 422 20.30 12.70 -24.98
N ARG A 423 20.21 11.39 -24.72
CA ARG A 423 21.07 10.38 -25.35
C ARG A 423 20.89 10.32 -26.87
N ASP A 424 19.64 10.40 -27.35
CA ASP A 424 19.32 10.40 -28.77
C ASP A 424 19.91 11.62 -29.51
N GLN A 425 19.81 12.81 -28.91
CA GLN A 425 20.42 14.02 -29.48
C GLN A 425 21.96 13.95 -29.54
N ALA A 426 22.60 13.31 -28.57
CA ALA A 426 24.07 13.20 -28.51
C ALA A 426 24.64 12.29 -29.62
N GLN A 427 23.83 11.44 -30.25
CA GLN A 427 24.28 10.49 -31.28
C GLN A 427 24.18 11.03 -32.72
N ARG A 428 23.67 12.25 -32.92
CA ARG A 428 23.52 12.84 -34.27
C ARG A 428 24.89 13.16 -34.90
N PRO A 429 25.12 12.87 -36.20
CA PRO A 429 26.39 13.16 -36.86
C PRO A 429 26.76 14.65 -36.82
N THR A 430 28.05 14.98 -36.67
CA THR A 430 28.55 16.37 -36.63
C THR A 430 29.94 16.48 -37.29
N THR A 431 30.21 17.61 -37.96
CA THR A 431 31.53 17.94 -38.53
C THR A 431 32.40 18.80 -37.61
N LYS A 432 31.95 19.05 -36.37
CA LYS A 432 32.72 19.81 -35.38
C LYS A 432 34.05 19.11 -35.09
N GLY A 433 35.15 19.83 -35.27
CA GLY A 433 36.51 19.30 -35.05
C GLY A 433 37.13 18.54 -36.22
N MET A 434 36.40 18.33 -37.32
CA MET A 434 36.97 17.73 -38.54
C MET A 434 37.78 18.75 -39.34
N SER A 435 38.90 18.32 -39.91
CA SER A 435 39.69 19.06 -40.89
C SER A 435 39.01 19.10 -42.28
N PRO A 436 39.40 20.00 -43.21
CA PRO A 436 38.83 20.05 -44.56
C PRO A 436 38.93 18.71 -45.32
N ALA A 437 40.06 18.00 -45.19
CA ALA A 437 40.27 16.69 -45.82
C ALA A 437 39.29 15.64 -45.26
N GLU A 438 39.06 15.65 -43.95
CA GLU A 438 38.11 14.74 -43.30
C GLU A 438 36.66 15.05 -43.68
N VAL A 439 36.29 16.33 -43.86
CA VAL A 439 34.96 16.70 -44.34
C VAL A 439 34.73 16.25 -45.78
N LEU A 440 35.73 16.43 -46.67
CA LEU A 440 35.66 15.90 -48.03
C LEU A 440 35.52 14.38 -48.05
N THR A 441 36.37 13.68 -47.29
CA THR A 441 36.32 12.23 -47.17
C THR A 441 34.97 11.78 -46.62
N ALA A 442 34.46 12.41 -45.56
CA ALA A 442 33.17 12.08 -44.95
C ALA A 442 32.00 12.31 -45.91
N TYR A 443 32.04 13.36 -46.73
CA TYR A 443 31.01 13.64 -47.72
C TYR A 443 30.99 12.59 -48.84
N TYR A 444 32.14 12.30 -49.44
CA TYR A 444 32.23 11.38 -50.58
C TYR A 444 32.07 9.91 -50.17
N THR A 445 32.64 9.47 -49.04
CA THR A 445 32.45 8.10 -48.57
C THR A 445 31.02 7.78 -48.15
N ALA A 446 30.21 8.79 -47.79
CA ALA A 446 28.81 8.62 -47.44
C ALA A 446 27.95 8.10 -48.61
N PHE A 447 28.43 8.22 -49.86
CA PHE A 447 27.78 7.58 -51.01
C PHE A 447 27.73 6.07 -50.88
N ASN A 448 28.81 5.47 -50.36
CA ASN A 448 28.94 4.01 -50.23
C ASN A 448 28.17 3.47 -49.02
N THR A 449 27.98 4.27 -47.97
CA THR A 449 27.23 3.88 -46.75
C THR A 449 25.77 4.31 -46.78
N LEU A 450 25.35 4.99 -47.84
CA LEU A 450 24.03 5.59 -47.99
C LEU A 450 23.64 6.59 -46.88
N ASP A 451 24.63 7.24 -46.27
CA ASP A 451 24.44 8.11 -45.10
C ASP A 451 24.17 9.57 -45.51
N HIS A 452 22.93 9.81 -45.95
CA HIS A 452 22.47 11.15 -46.35
C HIS A 452 22.49 12.18 -45.20
N GLU A 453 22.34 11.73 -43.94
CA GLU A 453 22.45 12.61 -42.77
C GLU A 453 23.88 13.13 -42.63
N ARG A 454 24.89 12.24 -42.71
CA ARG A 454 26.31 12.63 -42.69
C ARG A 454 26.65 13.57 -43.84
N MET A 455 26.14 13.33 -45.05
CA MET A 455 26.31 14.27 -46.18
C MET A 455 25.74 15.66 -45.86
N SER A 456 24.52 15.72 -45.31
CA SER A 456 23.88 16.99 -44.95
C SER A 456 24.67 17.77 -43.91
N THR A 457 25.38 17.09 -43.00
CA THR A 457 26.25 17.74 -42.01
C THR A 457 27.54 18.29 -42.62
N CYS A 458 27.97 17.79 -43.76
CA CYS A 458 29.17 18.26 -44.44
C CYS A 458 28.94 19.49 -45.32
N VAL A 459 27.71 19.78 -45.75
CA VAL A 459 27.38 20.87 -46.68
C VAL A 459 26.71 22.07 -45.97
N GLU A 460 26.72 23.22 -46.64
CA GLU A 460 25.96 24.42 -46.28
C GLU A 460 24.88 24.72 -47.33
N GLY A 461 23.68 25.12 -46.88
CA GLY A 461 22.59 25.52 -47.76
C GLY A 461 22.09 24.42 -48.70
N LYS A 462 22.04 24.71 -50.01
CA LYS A 462 21.56 23.78 -51.05
C LYS A 462 22.68 23.02 -51.76
N THR A 463 23.93 23.19 -51.32
CA THR A 463 25.09 22.56 -51.95
C THR A 463 25.03 21.06 -51.78
N GLY A 464 25.28 20.31 -52.85
CA GLY A 464 25.21 18.85 -52.82
C GLY A 464 23.80 18.26 -52.71
N LYS A 465 22.73 19.07 -52.90
CA LYS A 465 21.33 18.62 -52.77
C LYS A 465 21.02 17.41 -53.66
N GLU A 466 21.54 17.39 -54.89
CA GLU A 466 21.34 16.29 -55.85
C GLU A 466 21.92 14.99 -55.31
N ASP A 467 23.12 15.03 -54.74
CA ASP A 467 23.77 13.86 -54.12
C ASP A 467 23.01 13.37 -52.91
N ILE A 468 22.64 14.29 -52.01
CA ILE A 468 21.90 13.96 -50.79
C ILE A 468 20.56 13.32 -51.15
N THR A 469 19.89 13.83 -52.19
CA THR A 469 18.62 13.28 -52.66
C THR A 469 18.83 11.92 -53.33
N ALA A 470 19.87 11.74 -54.13
CA ALA A 470 20.20 10.44 -54.71
C ALA A 470 20.49 9.39 -53.62
N VAL A 471 21.36 9.72 -52.66
CA VAL A 471 21.70 8.86 -51.52
C VAL A 471 20.49 8.56 -50.65
N MET A 472 19.64 9.55 -50.36
CA MET A 472 18.39 9.37 -49.63
C MET A 472 17.44 8.42 -50.36
N ASN A 473 17.29 8.57 -51.68
CA ASN A 473 16.45 7.67 -52.48
C ASN A 473 16.95 6.23 -52.42
N PHE A 474 18.26 6.00 -52.59
CA PHE A 474 18.84 4.65 -52.46
C PHE A 474 18.76 4.10 -51.03
N TYR A 475 18.92 4.95 -50.01
CA TYR A 475 18.72 4.56 -48.62
C TYR A 475 17.27 4.10 -48.37
N VAL A 476 16.28 4.87 -48.82
CA VAL A 476 14.86 4.52 -48.68
C VAL A 476 14.53 3.24 -49.45
N ILE A 477 14.99 3.10 -50.69
CA ILE A 477 14.82 1.87 -51.48
C ILE A 477 15.43 0.67 -50.76
N SER A 478 16.64 0.82 -50.20
CA SER A 478 17.31 -0.25 -49.46
C SER A 478 16.53 -0.66 -48.21
N LYS A 479 16.01 0.30 -47.42
CA LYS A 479 15.29 0.03 -46.17
C LYS A 479 13.91 -0.56 -46.38
N VAL A 480 13.16 -0.05 -47.36
CA VAL A 480 11.83 -0.59 -47.69
C VAL A 480 11.98 -2.04 -48.13
N ARG A 481 12.89 -2.34 -49.06
CA ARG A 481 13.03 -3.71 -49.56
C ARG A 481 13.74 -4.65 -48.58
N GLU A 482 14.66 -4.17 -47.74
CA GLU A 482 15.22 -4.96 -46.62
C GLU A 482 14.11 -5.47 -45.68
N ALA A 483 13.12 -4.62 -45.38
CA ALA A 483 12.00 -4.98 -44.51
C ALA A 483 11.06 -6.04 -45.12
N TYR A 484 10.91 -6.08 -46.45
CA TYR A 484 10.02 -7.01 -47.14
C TYR A 484 10.72 -8.27 -47.68
N GLU A 485 11.96 -8.15 -48.15
CA GLU A 485 12.66 -9.17 -48.93
C GLU A 485 13.87 -9.78 -48.19
N GLN A 486 14.29 -9.22 -47.05
CA GLN A 486 15.47 -9.65 -46.25
C GLN A 486 16.78 -9.79 -47.05
N LYS A 487 16.93 -9.04 -48.15
CA LYS A 487 18.11 -9.10 -49.04
C LYS A 487 18.77 -7.72 -49.17
N VAL A 488 20.10 -7.73 -49.30
CA VAL A 488 20.89 -6.52 -49.62
C VAL A 488 20.74 -6.22 -51.11
N LEU A 489 20.09 -5.09 -51.42
CA LEU A 489 19.71 -4.70 -52.79
C LEU A 489 20.53 -3.55 -53.37
N VAL A 490 21.37 -2.90 -52.58
CA VAL A 490 22.30 -1.88 -53.07
C VAL A 490 23.71 -2.26 -52.61
N LEU A 491 24.62 -2.45 -53.55
CA LEU A 491 26.02 -2.78 -53.26
C LEU A 491 26.91 -1.57 -53.57
N PRO A 492 27.84 -1.23 -52.66
CA PRO A 492 28.93 -0.32 -52.97
C PRO A 492 29.79 -0.88 -54.12
N PRO A 493 30.35 -0.02 -54.98
CA PRO A 493 31.08 -0.47 -56.17
C PRO A 493 32.29 -1.35 -55.86
N GLU A 494 33.06 -1.01 -54.82
CA GLU A 494 34.24 -1.78 -54.40
C GLU A 494 33.86 -3.21 -53.97
N VAL A 495 32.82 -3.34 -53.14
CA VAL A 495 32.29 -4.64 -52.70
C VAL A 495 31.77 -5.46 -53.89
N TRP A 496 31.13 -4.81 -54.87
CA TRP A 496 30.67 -5.48 -56.08
C TRP A 496 31.84 -5.99 -56.93
N MET A 497 32.90 -5.18 -57.10
CA MET A 497 34.11 -5.57 -57.84
C MET A 497 34.87 -6.70 -57.14
N GLU A 498 35.07 -6.63 -55.82
CA GLU A 498 35.74 -7.65 -55.02
C GLU A 498 35.04 -9.02 -55.09
N ARG A 499 33.71 -9.02 -55.20
CA ARG A 499 32.91 -10.25 -55.37
C ARG A 499 32.96 -10.83 -56.78
N GLY A 500 33.82 -10.32 -57.65
CA GLY A 500 33.96 -10.78 -59.03
C GLY A 500 32.85 -10.27 -59.96
N LYS A 501 32.26 -9.10 -59.65
CA LYS A 501 31.17 -8.47 -60.43
C LYS A 501 29.99 -9.43 -60.64
N PRO A 502 29.38 -9.94 -59.55
CA PRO A 502 28.27 -10.87 -59.67
C PRO A 502 27.13 -10.23 -60.48
N GLN A 503 26.40 -11.05 -61.23
CA GLN A 503 25.13 -10.66 -61.84
C GLN A 503 24.00 -10.95 -60.85
N GLY A 504 23.03 -10.06 -60.70
CA GLY A 504 21.90 -10.27 -59.79
C GLY A 504 20.94 -9.10 -59.70
N GLU A 505 19.92 -9.25 -58.86
CA GLU A 505 18.88 -8.26 -58.56
C GLU A 505 19.38 -7.25 -57.51
N PHE A 506 20.52 -6.59 -57.74
CA PHE A 506 20.99 -5.50 -56.86
C PHE A 506 21.48 -4.33 -57.70
N HIS A 507 21.29 -3.12 -57.18
CA HIS A 507 21.82 -1.90 -57.75
C HIS A 507 23.25 -1.69 -57.29
N VAL A 508 24.15 -1.34 -58.20
CA VAL A 508 25.46 -0.81 -57.84
C VAL A 508 25.36 0.70 -57.79
N PHE A 509 25.60 1.27 -56.61
CA PHE A 509 25.53 2.71 -56.42
C PHE A 509 26.60 3.16 -55.43
N GLY A 510 27.30 4.24 -55.77
CA GLY A 510 28.29 4.84 -54.91
C GLY A 510 29.51 5.35 -55.67
N ILE A 511 30.65 5.40 -55.01
CA ILE A 511 31.92 5.80 -55.60
C ILE A 511 33.02 4.75 -55.40
N SER A 512 33.98 4.72 -56.32
CA SER A 512 35.26 4.01 -56.17
C SER A 512 36.41 4.92 -56.60
N ASP A 513 37.64 4.48 -56.33
CA ASP A 513 38.86 5.17 -56.76
C ASP A 513 38.92 6.64 -56.26
N PHE A 514 38.38 6.89 -55.07
CA PHE A 514 38.33 8.23 -54.48
C PHE A 514 39.73 8.69 -54.05
N SER A 515 40.13 9.86 -54.51
CA SER A 515 41.39 10.52 -54.17
C SER A 515 41.17 12.02 -53.98
N ILE A 516 41.88 12.61 -53.01
CA ILE A 516 42.02 14.06 -52.89
C ILE A 516 43.35 14.42 -53.56
N ASP A 517 43.26 14.99 -54.76
CA ASP A 517 44.42 15.26 -55.61
C ASP A 517 45.18 16.52 -55.15
N GLU A 518 44.43 17.54 -54.74
CA GLU A 518 44.96 18.81 -54.23
C GLU A 518 44.07 19.32 -53.11
N LEU A 519 44.66 19.89 -52.06
CA LEU A 519 43.93 20.59 -51.01
C LEU A 519 44.70 21.83 -50.58
N GLN A 520 44.14 23.00 -50.87
CA GLN A 520 44.67 24.29 -50.44
C GLN A 520 43.79 24.82 -49.30
N VAL A 521 44.41 25.20 -48.19
CA VAL A 521 43.72 25.77 -47.02
C VAL A 521 44.30 27.15 -46.76
N GLU A 522 43.47 28.18 -46.83
CA GLU A 522 43.86 29.58 -46.59
C GLU A 522 42.88 30.20 -45.59
N GLY A 523 43.32 30.31 -44.33
CA GLY A 523 42.50 30.84 -43.24
C GLY A 523 41.20 30.06 -43.03
N ASN A 524 40.06 30.71 -43.30
CA ASN A 524 38.72 30.13 -43.15
C ASN A 524 38.17 29.55 -44.47
N GLU A 525 38.96 29.49 -45.52
CA GLU A 525 38.57 28.91 -46.81
C GLU A 525 39.48 27.75 -47.17
N ALA A 526 38.92 26.74 -47.82
CA ALA A 526 39.69 25.65 -48.39
C ALA A 526 39.13 25.25 -49.75
N VAL A 527 39.99 24.87 -50.66
CA VAL A 527 39.62 24.37 -51.99
C VAL A 527 40.30 23.02 -52.21
N GLY A 528 39.48 22.00 -52.36
CA GLY A 528 39.91 20.64 -52.67
C GLY A 528 39.63 20.28 -54.13
N ARG A 529 40.55 19.55 -54.76
CA ARG A 529 40.30 18.85 -56.02
C ARG A 529 40.23 17.36 -55.70
N VAL A 530 39.12 16.73 -56.07
CA VAL A 530 38.90 15.31 -55.79
C VAL A 530 38.57 14.57 -57.07
N SER A 531 39.08 13.35 -57.21
CA SER A 531 38.81 12.46 -58.34
C SER A 531 38.21 11.16 -57.86
N TYR A 532 37.22 10.64 -58.59
CA TYR A 532 36.54 9.37 -58.28
C TYR A 532 35.79 8.82 -59.49
N ARG A 533 35.40 7.55 -59.43
CA ARG A 533 34.40 6.97 -60.33
C ARG A 533 33.05 6.94 -59.63
N PHE A 534 32.04 7.53 -60.25
CA PHE A 534 30.66 7.50 -59.77
C PHE A 534 29.88 6.40 -60.49
N TRP A 535 29.33 5.47 -59.73
CA TRP A 535 28.59 4.31 -60.22
C TRP A 535 27.10 4.50 -59.96
N TYR A 536 26.28 4.20 -60.96
CA TYR A 536 24.82 4.30 -60.86
C TYR A 536 24.13 3.27 -61.77
N PRO A 537 22.91 2.84 -61.42
CA PRO A 537 22.12 1.97 -62.28
C PRO A 537 21.58 2.75 -63.49
N GLU A 538 21.67 2.17 -64.67
CA GLU A 538 21.15 2.75 -65.90
C GLU A 538 19.64 2.47 -66.03
N ARG A 539 18.84 3.50 -66.34
CA ARG A 539 17.40 3.36 -66.56
C ARG A 539 17.19 3.10 -68.05
N ARG A 540 16.69 1.92 -68.42
CA ARG A 540 16.19 1.66 -69.78
C ARG A 540 14.96 2.55 -70.02
N GLU A 541 15.06 3.55 -70.88
CA GLU A 541 13.89 4.33 -71.33
C GLU A 541 13.10 3.51 -72.37
N ASP A 542 12.33 2.54 -71.91
CA ASP A 542 11.27 1.97 -72.74
C ASP A 542 10.13 3.00 -72.83
N SER A 543 9.88 3.44 -74.06
CA SER A 543 9.11 4.62 -74.42
C SER A 543 7.60 4.32 -74.42
N ALA A 544 6.84 5.07 -73.61
CA ALA A 544 5.48 5.53 -73.97
C ALA A 544 5.02 6.63 -72.98
N PRO A 545 4.70 7.85 -73.43
CA PRO A 545 4.19 8.91 -72.57
C PRO A 545 2.70 8.68 -72.30
N LEU A 546 2.31 8.49 -71.03
CA LEU A 546 0.93 8.68 -70.61
C LEU A 546 0.80 10.11 -70.06
N GLU A 547 0.19 10.94 -70.89
CA GLU A 547 -0.36 12.24 -70.52
C GLU A 547 -1.31 12.13 -69.32
N GLY A 548 -1.33 13.17 -68.49
CA GLY A 548 -2.41 13.43 -67.53
C GLY A 548 -2.01 13.30 -66.06
N GLY A 549 -1.40 14.34 -65.50
CA GLY A 549 -1.28 14.46 -64.04
C GLY A 549 -2.62 14.82 -63.39
N PRO A 550 -2.87 14.46 -62.11
CA PRO A 550 -4.01 15.00 -61.39
C PRO A 550 -3.61 16.02 -60.31
N SER A 551 -4.27 17.16 -60.43
CA SER A 551 -4.58 18.10 -59.36
C SER A 551 -5.38 17.43 -58.23
N SER A 552 -5.37 18.09 -57.07
CA SER A 552 -6.03 17.76 -55.80
C SER A 552 -7.45 17.19 -55.88
N SER A 553 -7.77 16.20 -55.05
CA SER A 553 -8.64 16.32 -53.86
C SER A 553 -9.36 15.00 -53.48
N LYS A 554 -9.33 14.72 -52.17
CA LYS A 554 -10.33 14.09 -51.28
C LYS A 554 -10.85 12.64 -51.48
N GLU A 555 -10.82 11.96 -50.32
CA GLU A 555 -11.79 11.00 -49.75
C GLU A 555 -11.78 9.53 -50.26
N GLU A 556 -11.39 8.63 -49.33
CA GLU A 556 -11.51 7.15 -49.31
C GLU A 556 -12.98 6.65 -49.35
N PRO A 557 -13.33 5.34 -49.57
CA PRO A 557 -12.62 4.14 -49.09
C PRO A 557 -12.65 2.82 -49.92
N ALA A 558 -11.75 1.90 -49.52
CA ALA A 558 -11.76 0.42 -49.59
C ALA A 558 -12.33 -0.34 -50.82
N GLY A 559 -11.45 -1.04 -51.54
CA GLY A 559 -11.84 -2.13 -52.46
C GLY A 559 -10.67 -2.85 -53.14
N GLN A 560 -10.36 -4.06 -52.67
CA GLN A 560 -9.76 -5.20 -53.40
C GLN A 560 -8.57 -4.93 -54.35
N PHE A 561 -7.34 -5.15 -53.86
CA PHE A 561 -6.20 -5.45 -54.72
C PHE A 561 -6.19 -6.94 -55.08
N ASN A 562 -6.54 -7.27 -56.32
CA ASN A 562 -6.31 -8.58 -56.89
C ASN A 562 -4.80 -8.79 -57.13
N LEU A 563 -4.22 -9.76 -56.42
CA LEU A 563 -2.94 -10.38 -56.72
C LEU A 563 -3.06 -11.18 -58.02
N HIS A 564 -2.60 -10.63 -59.15
CA HIS A 564 -2.15 -11.44 -60.27
C HIS A 564 -0.74 -11.00 -60.67
N SER A 565 0.21 -11.70 -60.07
CA SER A 565 1.64 -11.64 -60.34
C SER A 565 1.91 -12.33 -61.67
N THR A 566 2.01 -11.58 -62.77
CA THR A 566 2.80 -12.04 -63.92
C THR A 566 4.26 -11.84 -63.56
N PRO A 567 5.12 -12.89 -63.52
CA PRO A 567 6.54 -12.69 -63.28
C PRO A 567 7.12 -12.02 -64.53
N LEU A 568 7.54 -10.77 -64.41
CA LEU A 568 8.48 -10.17 -65.35
C LEU A 568 9.79 -10.99 -65.27
N PRO A 569 10.45 -11.29 -66.40
CA PRO A 569 11.76 -11.92 -66.37
C PRO A 569 12.74 -11.04 -65.56
N PRO A 570 13.75 -11.61 -64.88
CA PRO A 570 14.66 -10.85 -64.04
C PRO A 570 15.34 -9.76 -64.87
N THR A 571 14.92 -8.52 -64.65
CA THR A 571 15.43 -7.37 -65.36
C THR A 571 16.90 -7.22 -65.02
N ARG A 572 17.78 -7.43 -66.00
CA ARG A 572 19.22 -7.20 -65.86
C ARG A 572 19.41 -5.72 -65.52
N LEU A 573 19.86 -5.41 -64.30
CA LEU A 573 20.18 -4.04 -63.91
C LEU A 573 21.58 -3.72 -64.47
N GLU A 574 21.60 -3.02 -65.61
CA GLU A 574 22.83 -2.53 -66.21
C GLU A 574 23.45 -1.46 -65.28
N THR A 575 24.75 -1.58 -65.03
CA THR A 575 25.52 -0.70 -64.15
C THR A 575 26.49 0.09 -65.00
N SER A 576 26.42 1.42 -64.88
CA SER A 576 27.26 2.35 -65.61
C SER A 576 28.06 3.22 -64.65
N TRP A 577 29.20 3.73 -65.12
CA TRP A 577 30.04 4.61 -64.33
C TRP A 577 30.59 5.79 -65.14
N VAL A 578 30.85 6.88 -64.43
CA VAL A 578 31.51 8.07 -64.97
C VAL A 578 32.68 8.46 -64.07
N ARG A 579 33.84 8.72 -64.66
CA ARG A 579 34.98 9.29 -63.96
C ARG A 579 34.75 10.79 -63.81
N ARG A 580 34.81 11.28 -62.58
CA ARG A 580 34.61 12.68 -62.23
C ARG A 580 35.85 13.25 -61.58
N GLN A 581 36.05 14.54 -61.80
CA GLN A 581 36.91 15.38 -61.00
C GLN A 581 36.10 16.59 -60.54
N ASP A 582 35.99 16.77 -59.24
CA ASP A 582 35.24 17.87 -58.64
C ASP A 582 36.21 18.87 -58.00
N ARG A 583 35.89 20.16 -58.16
CA ARG A 583 36.50 21.24 -57.40
C ARG A 583 35.53 21.67 -56.31
N VAL A 584 35.93 21.46 -55.06
CA VAL A 584 35.08 21.59 -53.88
C VAL A 584 35.57 22.74 -53.01
N PHE A 585 34.67 23.66 -52.69
CA PHE A 585 34.94 24.84 -51.86
C PHE A 585 34.38 24.61 -50.48
N LEU A 586 35.20 24.82 -49.45
CA LEU A 586 34.82 24.71 -48.05
C LEU A 586 35.06 26.03 -47.33
N THR A 587 34.18 26.33 -46.38
CA THR A 587 34.29 27.49 -45.49
C THR A 587 34.18 27.05 -44.05
N TYR A 588 35.02 27.61 -43.17
CA TYR A 588 34.93 27.40 -41.73
C TYR A 588 33.83 28.30 -41.16
N LEU A 589 32.71 27.69 -40.79
CA LEU A 589 31.52 28.35 -40.26
C LEU A 589 31.20 27.77 -38.89
N LYS A 590 30.90 28.59 -37.88
CA LYS A 590 30.15 28.05 -36.74
C LYS A 590 30.97 27.27 -35.71
N ASP A 591 32.27 27.02 -35.91
CA ASP A 591 33.12 25.98 -35.28
C ASP A 591 33.35 24.68 -36.09
N ARG A 592 33.02 24.68 -37.40
CA ARG A 592 33.16 23.50 -38.25
C ARG A 592 33.39 23.86 -39.72
N TRP A 593 34.02 22.96 -40.47
CA TRP A 593 34.14 23.10 -41.92
C TRP A 593 32.85 22.62 -42.62
N LYS A 594 32.46 23.35 -43.66
CA LYS A 594 31.29 23.07 -44.50
C LYS A 594 31.61 23.26 -45.97
N ILE A 595 31.14 22.34 -46.81
CA ILE A 595 31.19 22.45 -48.27
C ILE A 595 30.13 23.46 -48.72
N THR A 596 30.58 24.55 -49.32
CA THR A 596 29.73 25.66 -49.76
C THR A 596 29.49 25.65 -51.26
N ARG A 597 30.39 25.05 -52.06
CA ARG A 597 30.20 24.85 -53.52
C ARG A 597 30.91 23.61 -54.02
N ILE A 598 30.33 22.94 -55.03
CA ILE A 598 30.93 21.81 -55.74
C ILE A 598 30.80 22.06 -57.24
N ASP A 599 31.93 22.25 -57.93
CA ASP A 599 31.98 22.39 -59.38
C ASP A 599 32.44 21.04 -59.97
N ARG A 600 31.60 20.38 -60.77
CA ARG A 600 31.83 19.00 -61.24
C ARG A 600 32.28 18.95 -62.68
N GLN A 601 33.28 18.11 -62.96
CA GLN A 601 33.74 17.83 -64.31
C GLN A 601 33.72 16.33 -64.58
N VAL A 602 33.08 15.92 -65.68
CA VAL A 602 33.13 14.54 -66.18
C VAL A 602 34.36 14.39 -67.07
N LEU A 603 35.20 13.41 -66.77
CA LEU A 603 36.45 13.13 -67.50
C LEU A 603 36.29 11.97 -68.48
N GLU A 604 35.53 10.94 -68.10
CA GLU A 604 35.38 9.71 -68.86
C GLU A 604 34.03 9.07 -68.52
N THR A 605 33.40 8.39 -69.49
CA THR A 605 32.14 7.66 -69.30
C THR A 605 32.30 6.25 -69.84
N SER A 606 31.77 5.23 -69.16
CA SER A 606 31.75 3.87 -69.70
C SER A 606 30.81 3.78 -70.92
N SER A 607 31.31 3.32 -72.07
CA SER A 607 30.48 3.02 -73.26
C SER A 607 29.78 1.66 -73.11
N PRO A 608 28.54 1.46 -73.62
CA PRO A 608 27.78 0.21 -73.42
C PRO A 608 28.35 -1.05 -74.10
N GLU A 609 29.41 -0.96 -74.90
CA GLU A 609 29.86 -2.07 -75.78
C GLU A 609 31.19 -2.74 -75.36
N ALA A 610 31.66 -2.58 -74.12
CA ALA A 610 32.83 -3.31 -73.63
C ALA A 610 32.66 -3.77 -72.17
N GLN A 611 31.76 -4.72 -71.94
CA GLN A 611 31.72 -5.54 -70.71
C GLN A 611 31.62 -7.02 -71.05
#